data_AF-A0A359E4M8-F1
#
_entry.id   AF-A0A359E4M8-F1
#
_cell.length_a   1.000
_cell.length_b   1.000
_cell.length_c   1.000
_cell.angle_alpha   90.00
_cell.angle_beta   90.00
_cell.angle_gamma   90.00
#
_symmetry.space_group_name_H-M   'P 1'
#
loop_
_entity.id
_entity.type
_entity.pdbx_description
1 polymer ?
#
loop_
_entity_poly.entity_id
_entity_poly.type
_entity_poly.pdbx_seq_one_letter_code
_entity_poly.pdbx_strand_id
1 'polypeptide(L)'
;MKAFAQLSNSVSTPKLTMADFHRVQEIIYDYCGISINEGKEALVQSRLMRRMRKLGIGNFSQYLDFIQRPESGAEFLSFVDVLTTNKTSFFRESQHFDFINKVVMPKMAGRNIKWWSAGCSSGEEPITTAITMLEAKHKSPWSSAKILATDLSQEVLHIAKNGVYPGSRMNDIPNRLQEKYFGEIERDQDQVSPEVMNMITYGRLNLLADWPLKGNFQVIMCRNVMIYFNRETQQKVVDKFYDQLEPGGYLFLGHSESVSSNNKGFKNMAPAVYQKI
;
A
#
# COMPACT_ATOMS: atom_id res chain seq x y z
N MET A 1 13.79 52.74 -33.50
CA MET A 1 14.01 52.05 -32.21
C MET A 1 12.83 51.15 -31.95
N LYS A 2 13.07 49.83 -31.88
CA LYS A 2 12.04 48.78 -31.88
C LYS A 2 11.30 48.72 -30.54
N ALA A 3 9.97 48.65 -30.61
CA ALA A 3 9.09 48.31 -29.51
C ALA A 3 9.30 46.85 -29.09
N PHE A 4 9.63 46.62 -27.83
CA PHE A 4 9.55 45.31 -27.20
C PHE A 4 8.11 45.12 -26.69
N ALA A 5 7.29 44.42 -27.47
CA ALA A 5 6.04 43.88 -26.98
C ALA A 5 6.35 42.70 -26.04
N GLN A 6 6.06 42.89 -24.75
CA GLN A 6 5.95 41.77 -23.80
C GLN A 6 4.76 40.90 -24.22
N LEU A 7 5.06 39.75 -24.81
CA LEU A 7 4.12 38.63 -24.90
C LEU A 7 3.93 38.05 -23.49
N SER A 8 2.97 38.60 -22.75
CA SER A 8 2.40 37.95 -21.58
C SER A 8 1.48 36.83 -22.06
N ASN A 9 2.05 35.66 -22.37
CA ASN A 9 1.26 34.44 -22.44
C ASN A 9 0.75 34.14 -21.04
N SER A 10 -0.46 34.60 -20.73
CA SER A 10 -1.24 34.09 -19.62
C SER A 10 -1.51 32.61 -19.89
N VAL A 11 -0.63 31.73 -19.40
CA VAL A 11 -0.88 30.29 -19.45
C VAL A 11 -2.06 30.04 -18.53
N SER A 12 -3.26 30.02 -19.11
CA SER A 12 -4.48 29.57 -18.46
C SER A 12 -4.18 28.25 -17.77
N THR A 13 -4.35 28.22 -16.45
CA THR A 13 -4.16 26.99 -15.70
C THR A 13 -5.22 25.98 -16.15
N PRO A 14 -4.84 24.79 -16.64
CA PRO A 14 -5.81 23.79 -17.07
C PRO A 14 -6.80 23.51 -15.95
N LYS A 15 -8.09 23.58 -16.25
CA LYS A 15 -9.17 23.35 -15.29
C LYS A 15 -9.77 21.97 -15.54
N LEU A 16 -9.92 21.19 -14.48
CA LEU A 16 -10.61 19.91 -14.53
C LEU A 16 -12.11 20.19 -14.61
N THR A 17 -12.75 19.75 -15.69
CA THR A 17 -14.21 19.83 -15.82
C THR A 17 -14.88 18.71 -15.02
N MET A 18 -16.18 18.84 -14.72
CA MET A 18 -16.92 17.74 -14.08
C MET A 18 -16.96 16.49 -14.96
N ALA A 19 -17.05 16.64 -16.27
CA ALA A 19 -16.99 15.52 -17.21
C ALA A 19 -15.64 14.80 -17.14
N ASP A 20 -14.53 15.54 -17.12
CA ASP A 20 -13.19 14.95 -16.96
C ASP A 20 -13.02 14.30 -15.57
N PHE A 21 -13.57 14.90 -14.52
CA PHE A 21 -13.54 14.32 -13.18
C PHE A 21 -14.28 12.99 -13.11
N HIS A 22 -15.47 12.88 -13.72
CA HIS A 22 -16.20 11.61 -13.82
C HIS A 22 -15.41 10.56 -14.60
N ARG A 23 -14.78 10.95 -15.72
CA ARG A 23 -13.87 10.06 -16.46
C ARG A 23 -12.72 9.57 -15.58
N VAL A 24 -12.12 10.44 -14.76
CA VAL A 24 -11.08 10.03 -13.80
C VAL A 24 -11.61 9.02 -12.79
N GLN A 25 -12.81 9.25 -12.24
CA GLN A 25 -13.47 8.34 -11.30
C GLN A 25 -13.72 6.97 -11.93
N GLU A 26 -14.25 6.93 -13.15
CA GLU A 26 -14.51 5.69 -13.89
C GLU A 26 -13.21 4.92 -14.13
N ILE A 27 -12.19 5.58 -14.69
CA ILE A 27 -10.90 4.94 -15.01
C ILE A 27 -10.25 4.33 -13.76
N ILE A 28 -10.21 5.08 -12.65
CA ILE A 28 -9.54 4.61 -11.43
C ILE A 28 -10.35 3.52 -10.73
N TYR A 29 -11.68 3.64 -10.75
CA TYR A 29 -12.57 2.64 -10.18
C TYR A 29 -12.49 1.32 -10.96
N ASP A 30 -12.56 1.36 -12.28
CA ASP A 30 -12.50 0.16 -13.12
C ASP A 30 -11.15 -0.54 -13.02
N TYR A 31 -10.06 0.23 -12.89
CA TYR A 31 -8.73 -0.34 -12.81
C TYR A 31 -8.43 -0.96 -11.44
N CYS A 32 -8.67 -0.25 -10.34
CA CYS A 32 -8.23 -0.67 -9.01
C CYS A 32 -9.27 -0.55 -7.90
N GLY A 33 -10.52 -0.20 -8.24
CA GLY A 33 -11.66 -0.21 -7.30
C GLY A 33 -11.71 1.00 -6.38
N ILE A 34 -10.79 1.95 -6.54
CA ILE A 34 -10.73 3.16 -5.71
C ILE A 34 -11.91 4.06 -6.08
N SER A 35 -12.76 4.35 -5.09
CA SER A 35 -13.83 5.32 -5.19
C SER A 35 -13.31 6.70 -4.76
N ILE A 36 -13.22 7.63 -5.71
CA ILE A 36 -12.95 9.04 -5.40
C ILE A 36 -14.29 9.73 -5.22
N ASN A 37 -14.59 10.20 -4.01
CA ASN A 37 -15.85 10.90 -3.73
C ASN A 37 -15.88 12.30 -4.37
N GLU A 38 -17.08 12.80 -4.66
CA GLU A 38 -17.34 14.20 -5.01
C GLU A 38 -16.75 15.15 -3.95
N GLY A 39 -16.37 16.37 -4.36
CA GLY A 39 -15.68 17.34 -3.51
C GLY A 39 -14.15 17.18 -3.47
N LYS A 40 -13.59 16.17 -4.15
CA LYS A 40 -12.13 15.95 -4.28
C LYS A 40 -11.54 16.46 -5.60
N GLU A 41 -12.30 17.23 -6.39
CA GLU A 41 -11.92 17.71 -7.73
C GLU A 41 -10.62 18.53 -7.67
N ALA A 42 -10.49 19.42 -6.69
CA ALA A 42 -9.29 20.25 -6.51
C ALA A 42 -8.04 19.40 -6.21
N LEU A 43 -8.20 18.31 -5.44
CA LEU A 43 -7.11 17.38 -5.15
C LEU A 43 -6.70 16.63 -6.42
N VAL A 44 -7.66 16.06 -7.14
CA VAL A 44 -7.42 15.35 -8.41
C VAL A 44 -6.74 16.27 -9.41
N GLN A 45 -7.28 17.48 -9.61
CA GLN A 45 -6.70 18.48 -10.51
C GLN A 45 -5.24 18.77 -10.16
N SER A 46 -4.95 19.07 -8.89
CA SER A 46 -3.59 19.39 -8.42
C SER A 46 -2.60 18.26 -8.69
N ARG A 47 -3.00 17.00 -8.46
CA ARG A 47 -2.13 15.84 -8.65
C ARG A 47 -1.90 15.52 -10.13
N LEU A 48 -2.95 15.53 -10.95
CA LEU A 48 -2.85 15.26 -12.38
C LEU A 48 -2.14 16.38 -13.16
N MET A 49 -2.28 17.64 -12.74
CA MET A 49 -1.53 18.75 -13.33
C MET A 49 -0.01 18.53 -13.27
N ARG A 50 0.50 17.85 -12.24
CA ARG A 50 1.94 17.52 -12.15
C ARG A 50 2.36 16.57 -13.26
N ARG A 51 1.51 15.63 -13.65
CA ARG A 51 1.74 14.71 -14.77
C ARG A 51 1.66 15.44 -16.11
N MET A 52 0.58 16.18 -16.32
CA MET A 52 0.35 16.97 -17.52
C MET A 52 1.52 17.93 -17.83
N ARG A 53 2.06 18.60 -16.81
CA ARG A 53 3.26 19.47 -16.95
C ARG A 53 4.49 18.71 -17.44
N LYS A 54 4.74 17.48 -16.95
CA LYS A 54 5.88 16.66 -17.41
C LYS A 54 5.77 16.26 -18.87
N LEU A 55 4.55 16.11 -19.38
CA LEU A 55 4.26 15.70 -20.75
C LEU A 55 4.02 16.87 -21.70
N GLY A 56 3.96 18.11 -21.20
CA GLY A 56 3.59 19.28 -21.99
C GLY A 56 2.13 19.29 -22.46
N ILE A 57 1.24 18.53 -21.82
CA ILE A 57 -0.18 18.44 -22.19
C ILE A 57 -0.96 19.55 -21.47
N GLY A 58 -1.66 20.40 -22.23
CA GLY A 58 -2.36 21.57 -21.68
C GLY A 58 -3.83 21.37 -21.33
N ASN A 59 -4.40 20.19 -21.60
CA ASN A 59 -5.85 19.94 -21.46
C ASN A 59 -6.11 18.57 -20.82
N PHE A 60 -7.07 18.52 -19.88
CA PHE A 60 -7.41 17.28 -19.15
C PHE A 60 -7.99 16.20 -20.06
N SER A 61 -8.98 16.52 -20.89
CA SER A 61 -9.53 15.57 -21.86
C SER A 61 -8.43 14.97 -22.74
N GLN A 62 -7.51 15.79 -23.26
CA GLN A 62 -6.38 15.30 -24.06
C GLN A 62 -5.46 14.37 -23.28
N TYR A 63 -5.21 14.66 -22.01
CA TYR A 63 -4.43 13.79 -21.13
C TYR A 63 -5.15 12.46 -20.87
N LEU A 64 -6.46 12.49 -20.60
CA LEU A 64 -7.26 11.28 -20.38
C LEU A 64 -7.35 10.41 -21.64
N ASP A 65 -7.50 11.02 -22.82
CA ASP A 65 -7.47 10.32 -24.10
C ASP A 65 -6.09 9.71 -24.37
N PHE A 66 -5.02 10.36 -23.93
CA PHE A 66 -3.64 9.87 -24.09
C PHE A 66 -3.36 8.65 -23.22
N ILE A 67 -3.73 8.66 -21.93
CA ILE A 67 -3.40 7.56 -21.00
C ILE A 67 -4.18 6.27 -21.29
N GLN A 68 -5.31 6.36 -22.01
CA GLN A 68 -6.12 5.20 -22.39
C GLN A 68 -5.60 4.48 -23.65
N ARG A 69 -4.58 5.04 -24.33
CA ARG A 69 -4.00 4.37 -25.51
C ARG A 69 -3.14 3.17 -25.09
N PRO A 70 -3.13 2.07 -25.85
CA PRO A 70 -2.34 0.88 -25.52
C PRO A 70 -0.85 1.15 -25.29
N GLU A 71 -0.27 2.07 -26.06
CA GLU A 71 1.14 2.47 -25.97
C GLU A 71 1.49 3.30 -24.71
N SER A 72 0.49 3.85 -24.03
CA SER A 72 0.66 4.77 -22.89
C SER A 72 0.70 4.07 -21.53
N GLY A 73 0.90 2.76 -21.49
CA GLY A 73 0.82 1.96 -20.27
C GLY A 73 1.66 2.50 -19.10
N ALA A 74 2.87 3.00 -19.34
CA ALA A 74 3.72 3.58 -18.28
C ALA A 74 3.13 4.87 -17.68
N GLU A 75 2.53 5.73 -18.51
CA GLU A 75 1.86 6.94 -18.00
C GLU A 75 0.55 6.58 -17.31
N PHE A 76 -0.19 5.59 -17.81
CA PHE A 76 -1.38 5.08 -17.13
C PHE A 76 -1.06 4.64 -15.69
N LEU A 77 0.06 3.95 -15.47
CA LEU A 77 0.51 3.62 -14.12
C LEU A 77 0.84 4.86 -13.28
N SER A 78 1.47 5.87 -13.89
CA SER A 78 1.76 7.13 -13.21
C SER A 78 0.49 7.91 -12.84
N PHE A 79 -0.56 7.84 -13.68
CA PHE A 79 -1.88 8.39 -13.39
C PHE A 79 -2.50 7.72 -12.16
N VAL A 80 -2.43 6.39 -12.09
CA VAL A 80 -2.92 5.62 -10.93
C VAL A 80 -2.14 6.03 -9.67
N ASP A 81 -0.81 6.02 -9.73
CA ASP A 81 0.06 6.30 -8.59
C ASP A 81 -0.24 7.67 -7.96
N VAL A 82 -0.37 8.73 -8.77
CA VAL A 82 -0.68 10.05 -8.23
C VAL A 82 -2.09 10.14 -7.62
N LEU A 83 -3.04 9.28 -8.00
CA LEU A 83 -4.39 9.26 -7.43
C LEU A 83 -4.53 8.36 -6.21
N THR A 84 -3.57 7.46 -5.98
CA THR A 84 -3.53 6.65 -4.74
C THR A 84 -3.12 7.48 -3.51
N THR A 85 -3.44 6.99 -2.31
CA THR A 85 -3.05 7.62 -1.03
C THR A 85 -2.25 6.64 -0.20
N ASN A 86 -0.96 6.91 -0.07
CA ASN A 86 0.03 5.95 0.45
C ASN A 86 0.55 6.33 1.85
N LYS A 87 -0.35 6.78 2.74
CA LYS A 87 0.04 7.18 4.09
C LYS A 87 0.24 5.94 4.97
N THR A 88 1.45 5.78 5.49
CA THR A 88 1.81 4.71 6.43
C THR A 88 2.88 5.22 7.40
N SER A 89 3.12 4.48 8.48
CA SER A 89 4.20 4.72 9.45
C SER A 89 4.57 3.41 10.14
N PHE A 90 5.78 3.35 10.71
CA PHE A 90 6.22 2.18 11.47
C PHE A 90 5.34 1.97 12.70
N PHE A 91 5.08 0.71 13.05
CA PHE A 91 4.26 0.33 14.22
C PHE A 91 2.87 0.99 14.28
N ARG A 92 2.34 1.47 13.14
CA ARG A 92 0.96 1.93 13.03
C ARG A 92 0.02 0.84 13.55
N GLU A 93 -0.96 1.21 14.38
CA GLU A 93 -1.89 0.27 15.02
C GLU A 93 -1.15 -0.82 15.84
N SER A 94 -0.26 -0.38 16.74
CA SER A 94 0.67 -1.23 17.52
C SER A 94 0.03 -2.44 18.21
N GLN A 95 -1.25 -2.35 18.59
CA GLN A 95 -2.03 -3.44 19.18
C GLN A 95 -2.11 -4.70 18.30
N HIS A 96 -2.02 -4.56 16.97
CA HIS A 96 -1.92 -5.72 16.08
C HIS A 96 -0.61 -6.47 16.27
N PHE A 97 0.51 -5.75 16.42
CA PHE A 97 1.82 -6.37 16.64
C PHE A 97 1.92 -6.99 18.05
N ASP A 98 1.23 -6.43 19.04
CA ASP A 98 1.05 -7.06 20.35
C ASP A 98 0.28 -8.39 20.23
N PHE A 99 -0.82 -8.41 19.47
CA PHE A 99 -1.58 -9.63 19.21
C PHE A 99 -0.74 -10.66 18.46
N ILE A 100 0.03 -10.23 17.45
CA ILE A 100 0.94 -11.09 16.69
C ILE A 100 1.93 -11.77 17.63
N ASN A 101 2.60 -10.99 18.49
CA ASN A 101 3.57 -11.52 19.45
C ASN A 101 2.96 -12.49 20.47
N LYS A 102 1.77 -12.17 21.00
CA LYS A 102 1.14 -12.94 22.09
C LYS A 102 0.38 -14.18 21.61
N VAL A 103 -0.21 -14.13 20.41
CA VAL A 103 -1.17 -15.14 19.94
C VAL A 103 -0.72 -15.84 18.67
N VAL A 104 -0.17 -15.10 17.70
CA VAL A 104 0.18 -15.66 16.39
C VAL A 104 1.54 -16.36 16.44
N MET A 105 2.59 -15.68 16.90
CA MET A 105 3.97 -16.19 16.88
C MET A 105 4.14 -17.51 17.65
N PRO A 106 3.52 -17.73 18.83
CA PRO A 106 3.60 -19.03 19.51
C PRO A 106 3.11 -20.21 18.65
N LYS A 107 2.13 -19.98 17.76
CA LYS A 107 1.58 -20.99 16.84
C LYS A 107 2.45 -21.21 15.59
N MET A 108 3.49 -20.38 15.40
CA MET A 108 4.42 -20.46 14.27
C MET A 108 5.70 -21.24 14.57
N ALA A 109 5.86 -21.71 15.82
CA ALA A 109 7.03 -22.49 16.22
C ALA A 109 7.20 -23.74 15.33
N GLY A 110 8.42 -23.95 14.81
CA GLY A 110 8.77 -25.04 13.91
C GLY A 110 8.17 -24.97 12.49
N ARG A 111 7.49 -23.87 12.13
CA ARG A 111 6.82 -23.74 10.83
C ARG A 111 7.66 -23.01 9.79
N ASN A 112 7.31 -23.22 8.51
CA ASN A 112 7.72 -22.34 7.41
C ASN A 112 6.64 -21.28 7.21
N ILE A 113 6.92 -20.05 7.61
CA ILE A 113 5.95 -18.95 7.62
C ILE A 113 5.91 -18.27 6.26
N LYS A 114 4.70 -18.17 5.71
CA LYS A 114 4.30 -17.30 4.61
C LYS A 114 3.40 -16.21 5.16
N TRP A 115 3.90 -15.00 5.11
CA TRP A 115 3.18 -13.79 5.47
C TRP A 115 2.92 -12.94 4.23
N TRP A 116 1.79 -12.25 4.18
CA TRP A 116 1.52 -11.28 3.12
C TRP A 116 1.11 -9.93 3.72
N SER A 117 1.85 -8.87 3.40
CA SER A 117 1.42 -7.48 3.57
C SER A 117 0.89 -6.97 2.21
N ALA A 118 -0.42 -6.77 2.14
CA ALA A 118 -1.18 -6.46 0.95
C ALA A 118 -1.61 -4.97 0.96
N GLY A 119 -0.97 -4.16 0.11
CA GLY A 119 -1.00 -2.69 0.16
C GLY A 119 0.06 -2.14 1.11
N CYS A 120 1.31 -2.58 0.92
CA CYS A 120 2.42 -2.30 1.85
C CYS A 120 2.94 -0.86 1.80
N SER A 121 2.47 -0.03 0.85
CA SER A 121 2.92 1.34 0.64
C SER A 121 4.47 1.40 0.56
N SER A 122 5.09 2.36 1.24
CA SER A 122 6.53 2.57 1.29
C SER A 122 7.31 1.58 2.14
N GLY A 123 6.70 0.49 2.65
CA GLY A 123 7.41 -0.63 3.25
C GLY A 123 7.42 -0.69 4.78
N GLU A 124 6.90 0.33 5.47
CA GLU A 124 6.91 0.40 6.93
C GLU A 124 6.22 -0.81 7.60
N GLU A 125 5.05 -1.25 7.09
CA GLU A 125 4.33 -2.41 7.64
C GLU A 125 5.09 -3.74 7.52
N PRO A 126 5.61 -4.16 6.34
CA PRO A 126 6.37 -5.40 6.25
C PRO A 126 7.69 -5.35 7.01
N ILE A 127 8.33 -4.18 7.14
CA ILE A 127 9.51 -4.00 7.99
C ILE A 127 9.15 -4.16 9.48
N THR A 128 8.10 -3.49 9.95
CA THR A 128 7.61 -3.67 11.32
C THR A 128 7.27 -5.13 11.61
N THR A 129 6.64 -5.82 10.64
CA THR A 129 6.32 -7.25 10.73
C THR A 129 7.58 -8.10 10.85
N ALA A 130 8.57 -7.89 9.99
CA ALA A 130 9.85 -8.61 10.03
C ALA A 130 10.57 -8.42 11.37
N ILE A 131 10.66 -7.18 11.86
CA ILE A 131 11.24 -6.85 13.18
C ILE A 131 10.47 -7.57 14.29
N THR A 132 9.13 -7.51 14.26
CA THR A 132 8.27 -8.19 15.24
C THR A 132 8.52 -9.70 15.26
N MET A 133 8.62 -10.31 14.08
CA MET A 133 8.96 -11.73 13.96
C MET A 133 10.33 -11.97 14.59
N LEU A 134 11.40 -11.30 14.12
CA LEU A 134 12.78 -11.47 14.60
C LEU A 134 12.89 -11.35 16.13
N GLU A 135 12.20 -10.37 16.72
CA GLU A 135 12.14 -10.21 18.17
C GLU A 135 11.45 -11.38 18.88
N ALA A 136 10.46 -12.02 18.26
CA ALA A 136 9.80 -13.21 18.81
C ALA A 136 10.59 -14.52 18.60
N LYS A 137 11.64 -14.54 17.75
CA LYS A 137 12.35 -15.77 17.34
C LYS A 137 12.87 -16.61 18.50
N HIS A 138 13.38 -15.95 19.53
CA HIS A 138 13.96 -16.62 20.71
C HIS A 138 12.91 -17.41 21.52
N LYS A 139 11.67 -16.93 21.56
CA LYS A 139 10.54 -17.59 22.26
C LYS A 139 9.78 -18.56 21.36
N SER A 140 9.74 -18.29 20.07
CA SER A 140 8.96 -19.06 19.10
C SER A 140 9.79 -19.28 17.84
N PRO A 141 10.78 -20.19 17.88
CA PRO A 141 11.66 -20.42 16.75
C PRO A 141 10.89 -21.05 15.59
N TRP A 142 10.94 -20.43 14.42
CA TRP A 142 10.39 -20.96 13.17
C TRP A 142 11.49 -21.53 12.27
N SER A 143 11.14 -22.43 11.35
CA SER A 143 12.08 -23.04 10.41
C SER A 143 12.49 -22.08 9.29
N SER A 144 11.54 -21.35 8.73
CA SER A 144 11.80 -20.25 7.79
C SER A 144 10.66 -19.23 7.84
N ALA A 145 10.92 -18.00 7.41
CA ALA A 145 9.91 -16.95 7.33
C ALA A 145 10.12 -16.12 6.07
N LYS A 146 9.05 -15.93 5.29
CA LYS A 146 9.02 -15.07 4.11
C LYS A 146 7.81 -14.17 4.16
N ILE A 147 8.04 -12.88 3.95
CA ILE A 147 7.01 -11.85 3.87
C ILE A 147 6.90 -11.43 2.42
N LEU A 148 5.78 -11.73 1.78
CA LEU A 148 5.40 -11.10 0.54
C LEU A 148 4.85 -9.70 0.88
N ALA A 149 5.40 -8.66 0.29
CA ALA A 149 4.92 -7.30 0.44
C ALA A 149 4.52 -6.77 -0.93
N THR A 150 3.24 -6.42 -1.11
CA THR A 150 2.75 -5.96 -2.40
C THR A 150 2.04 -4.65 -2.34
N ASP A 151 2.21 -3.84 -3.38
CA ASP A 151 1.44 -2.61 -3.57
C ASP A 151 1.10 -2.41 -5.04
N LEU A 152 0.12 -1.53 -5.31
CA LEU A 152 -0.21 -1.11 -6.66
C LEU A 152 0.81 -0.12 -7.20
N SER A 153 1.32 0.77 -6.34
CA SER A 153 2.18 1.89 -6.72
C SER A 153 3.65 1.47 -6.83
N GLN A 154 4.24 1.77 -7.99
CA GLN A 154 5.65 1.49 -8.23
C GLN A 154 6.56 2.46 -7.48
N GLU A 155 6.13 3.72 -7.34
CA GLU A 155 6.90 4.76 -6.65
C GLU A 155 7.17 4.38 -5.19
N VAL A 156 6.15 3.95 -4.45
CA VAL A 156 6.32 3.57 -3.04
C VAL A 156 7.03 2.24 -2.88
N LEU A 157 6.84 1.29 -3.80
CA LEU A 157 7.60 0.04 -3.80
C LEU A 157 9.10 0.27 -4.03
N HIS A 158 9.49 1.32 -4.77
CA HIS A 158 10.90 1.66 -4.93
C HIS A 158 11.50 2.11 -3.59
N ILE A 159 10.79 2.95 -2.83
CA ILE A 159 11.18 3.36 -1.47
C ILE A 159 11.29 2.13 -0.56
N ALA A 160 10.27 1.27 -0.57
CA ALA A 160 10.20 0.06 0.24
C ALA A 160 11.39 -0.89 -0.02
N LYS A 161 11.76 -1.07 -1.29
CA LYS A 161 12.90 -1.90 -1.71
C LYS A 161 14.24 -1.33 -1.30
N ASN A 162 14.40 -0.01 -1.34
CA ASN A 162 15.64 0.64 -0.91
C ASN A 162 15.80 0.60 0.62
N GLY A 163 14.69 0.62 1.35
CA GLY A 163 14.69 0.55 2.81
C GLY A 163 15.36 1.75 3.47
N VAL A 164 15.38 2.90 2.80
CA VAL A 164 15.96 4.16 3.29
C VAL A 164 14.84 5.15 3.57
N TYR A 165 14.86 5.76 4.74
CA TYR A 165 13.82 6.64 5.21
C TYR A 165 14.42 7.83 5.97
N PRO A 166 13.77 9.01 5.92
CA PRO A 166 14.23 10.15 6.69
C PRO A 166 14.05 9.90 8.19
N GLY A 167 14.93 10.46 9.02
CA GLY A 167 14.88 10.31 10.48
C GLY A 167 13.54 10.75 11.08
N SER A 168 12.87 11.73 10.46
CA SER A 168 11.49 12.12 10.82
C SER A 168 10.44 10.99 10.77
N ARG A 169 10.67 9.90 10.03
CA ARG A 169 9.81 8.71 10.01
C ARG A 169 10.17 7.68 11.08
N MET A 170 11.32 7.81 11.74
CA MET A 170 11.78 6.88 12.78
C MET A 170 11.14 7.12 14.15
N ASN A 171 10.47 8.27 14.35
CA ASN A 171 9.93 8.69 15.64
C ASN A 171 8.96 7.70 16.30
N ASP A 172 8.28 6.86 15.51
CA ASP A 172 7.33 5.85 16.01
C ASP A 172 8.02 4.51 16.39
N ILE A 173 9.33 4.39 16.14
CA ILE A 173 10.12 3.18 16.43
C ILE A 173 10.75 3.29 17.82
N PRO A 174 10.59 2.29 18.71
CA PRO A 174 11.32 2.26 19.97
C PRO A 174 12.84 2.30 19.74
N ASN A 175 13.58 3.16 20.45
CA ASN A 175 15.03 3.37 20.27
C ASN A 175 15.84 2.07 20.21
N ARG A 176 15.55 1.11 21.09
CA ARG A 176 16.22 -0.21 21.10
C ARG A 176 16.09 -0.95 19.76
N LEU A 177 14.92 -0.85 19.11
CA LEU A 177 14.69 -1.48 17.82
C LEU A 177 15.35 -0.67 16.69
N GLN A 178 15.35 0.66 16.79
CA GLN A 178 16.05 1.52 15.83
C GLN A 178 17.57 1.21 15.83
N GLU A 179 18.22 1.24 17.00
CA GLU A 179 19.64 0.92 17.16
C GLU A 179 20.01 -0.49 16.66
N LYS A 180 19.08 -1.45 16.74
CA LYS A 180 19.32 -2.84 16.35
C LYS A 180 19.08 -3.12 14.87
N TYR A 181 18.06 -2.50 14.28
CA TYR A 181 17.55 -2.86 12.95
C TYR A 181 17.70 -1.77 11.90
N PHE A 182 18.26 -0.62 12.28
CA PHE A 182 18.52 0.49 11.38
C PHE A 182 19.95 0.99 11.57
N GLY A 183 20.52 1.56 10.51
CA GLY A 183 21.82 2.22 10.54
C GLY A 183 21.74 3.54 9.78
N GLU A 184 22.32 4.59 10.36
CA GLU A 184 22.45 5.89 9.68
C GLU A 184 23.43 5.75 8.52
N ILE A 185 23.01 6.14 7.31
CA ILE A 185 23.86 6.10 6.10
C ILE A 185 24.25 7.49 5.61
N GLU A 186 23.41 8.49 5.88
CA GLU A 186 23.64 9.91 5.63
C GLU A 186 22.93 10.69 6.72
N ARG A 187 23.26 11.98 6.86
CA ARG A 187 22.62 12.85 7.85
C ARG A 187 21.10 12.82 7.69
N ASP A 188 20.39 12.43 8.74
CA ASP A 188 18.91 12.33 8.79
C ASP A 188 18.32 11.30 7.79
N GLN A 189 19.08 10.25 7.46
CA GLN A 189 18.61 9.09 6.69
C GLN A 189 19.03 7.77 7.37
N ASP A 190 18.02 7.00 7.76
CA ASP A 190 18.19 5.68 8.34
C ASP A 190 17.90 4.60 7.29
N GLN A 191 18.79 3.62 7.20
CA GLN A 191 18.63 2.45 6.36
C GLN A 191 18.31 1.20 7.19
N VAL A 192 17.31 0.44 6.74
CA VAL A 192 16.92 -0.84 7.34
C VAL A 192 18.02 -1.88 7.16
N SER A 193 18.26 -2.68 8.19
CA SER A 193 19.31 -3.69 8.17
C SER A 193 19.05 -4.78 7.12
N PRO A 194 20.12 -5.37 6.53
CA PRO A 194 19.98 -6.47 5.59
C PRO A 194 19.22 -7.69 6.16
N GLU A 195 19.35 -7.97 7.46
CA GLU A 195 18.63 -9.08 8.11
C GLU A 195 17.11 -8.95 7.96
N VAL A 196 16.58 -7.73 8.16
CA VAL A 196 15.16 -7.44 7.99
C VAL A 196 14.77 -7.48 6.51
N MET A 197 15.55 -6.82 5.65
CA MET A 197 15.26 -6.74 4.22
C MET A 197 15.24 -8.11 3.54
N ASN A 198 16.11 -9.04 3.96
CA ASN A 198 16.17 -10.40 3.41
C ASN A 198 14.95 -11.26 3.73
N MET A 199 14.10 -10.86 4.69
CA MET A 199 12.84 -11.55 4.97
C MET A 199 11.71 -11.16 4.00
N ILE A 200 11.87 -10.05 3.27
CA ILE A 200 10.78 -9.40 2.54
C ILE A 200 11.01 -9.51 1.02
N THR A 201 9.99 -9.96 0.31
CA THR A 201 9.93 -9.94 -1.15
C THR A 201 8.88 -8.94 -1.60
N TYR A 202 9.33 -7.90 -2.30
CA TYR A 202 8.45 -6.83 -2.79
C TYR A 202 7.95 -7.12 -4.21
N GLY A 203 6.64 -7.03 -4.43
CA GLY A 203 6.01 -7.25 -5.73
C GLY A 203 4.92 -6.24 -6.04
N ARG A 204 4.73 -5.89 -7.32
CA ARG A 204 3.58 -5.09 -7.72
C ARG A 204 2.35 -6.00 -7.86
N LEU A 205 1.24 -5.63 -7.25
CA LEU A 205 -0.01 -6.40 -7.35
C LEU A 205 -1.23 -5.48 -7.23
N ASN A 206 -2.24 -5.71 -8.07
CA ASN A 206 -3.55 -5.08 -7.96
C ASN A 206 -4.51 -6.03 -7.24
N LEU A 207 -5.12 -5.59 -6.13
CA LEU A 207 -6.03 -6.42 -5.34
C LEU A 207 -7.29 -6.85 -6.13
N LEU A 208 -7.69 -6.07 -7.14
CA LEU A 208 -8.80 -6.43 -8.02
C LEU A 208 -8.43 -7.48 -9.07
N ALA A 209 -7.18 -7.50 -9.53
CA ALA A 209 -6.74 -8.43 -10.55
C ALA A 209 -6.62 -9.86 -10.00
N ASP A 210 -6.49 -10.84 -10.88
CA ASP A 210 -6.14 -12.20 -10.47
C ASP A 210 -4.74 -12.24 -9.86
N TRP A 211 -4.58 -13.02 -8.79
CA TRP A 211 -3.34 -13.08 -8.04
C TRP A 211 -2.55 -14.33 -8.45
N PRO A 212 -1.32 -14.18 -9.00
CA PRO A 212 -0.48 -15.31 -9.36
C PRO A 212 0.22 -15.92 -8.13
N LEU A 213 -0.50 -16.06 -7.02
CA LEU A 213 0.03 -16.47 -5.73
C LEU A 213 -0.37 -17.91 -5.42
N LYS A 214 0.64 -18.70 -5.00
CA LYS A 214 0.41 -20.02 -4.41
C LYS A 214 0.20 -19.82 -2.92
N GLY A 215 -1.06 -19.68 -2.50
CA GLY A 215 -1.53 -19.32 -1.14
C GLY A 215 -1.01 -20.18 0.02
N ASN A 216 -1.92 -20.58 0.92
CA ASN A 216 -1.59 -21.13 2.24
C ASN A 216 -0.76 -20.15 3.08
N PHE A 217 -1.17 -18.88 3.08
CA PHE A 217 -0.62 -17.88 3.98
C PHE A 217 -1.10 -18.15 5.40
N GLN A 218 -0.18 -18.09 6.37
CA GLN A 218 -0.54 -18.14 7.78
C GLN A 218 -1.13 -16.80 8.24
N VAL A 219 -0.65 -15.71 7.65
CA VAL A 219 -1.14 -14.36 7.93
C VAL A 219 -1.19 -13.53 6.67
N ILE A 220 -2.29 -12.80 6.49
CA ILE A 220 -2.44 -11.72 5.54
C ILE A 220 -2.76 -10.44 6.34
N MET A 221 -2.05 -9.36 6.06
CA MET A 221 -2.33 -8.01 6.54
C MET A 221 -2.76 -7.16 5.35
N CYS A 222 -3.92 -6.53 5.43
CA CYS A 222 -4.40 -5.57 4.43
C CYS A 222 -5.05 -4.40 5.17
N ARG A 223 -4.22 -3.50 5.67
CA ARG A 223 -4.63 -2.44 6.60
C ARG A 223 -4.66 -1.08 5.94
N ASN A 224 -5.78 -0.38 6.12
CA ASN A 224 -6.03 0.98 5.66
C ASN A 224 -5.94 1.13 4.12
N VAL A 225 -6.35 0.08 3.40
CA VAL A 225 -6.35 0.00 1.92
C VAL A 225 -7.79 -0.10 1.41
N MET A 226 -8.58 -0.99 1.99
CA MET A 226 -9.96 -1.25 1.58
C MET A 226 -10.90 -0.09 1.89
N ILE A 227 -10.53 0.85 2.75
CA ILE A 227 -11.26 2.11 2.99
C ILE A 227 -11.51 2.94 1.71
N TYR A 228 -10.73 2.70 0.65
CA TYR A 228 -10.90 3.37 -0.64
C TYR A 228 -11.87 2.63 -1.57
N PHE A 229 -12.30 1.42 -1.20
CA PHE A 229 -13.20 0.58 -2.00
C PHE A 229 -14.65 0.71 -1.52
N ASN A 230 -15.60 0.50 -2.42
CA ASN A 230 -17.00 0.32 -2.02
C ASN A 230 -17.21 -1.05 -1.35
N ARG A 231 -18.35 -1.24 -0.67
CA ARG A 231 -18.62 -2.46 0.11
C ARG A 231 -18.56 -3.75 -0.70
N GLU A 232 -19.03 -3.72 -1.95
CA GLU A 232 -19.02 -4.89 -2.83
C GLU A 232 -17.57 -5.31 -3.15
N THR A 233 -16.73 -4.34 -3.52
CA THR A 233 -15.32 -4.56 -3.79
C THR A 233 -14.56 -5.01 -2.54
N GLN A 234 -14.84 -4.42 -1.38
CA GLN A 234 -14.27 -4.89 -0.11
C GLN A 234 -14.58 -6.37 0.14
N GLN A 235 -15.84 -6.78 -0.07
CA GLN A 235 -16.23 -8.17 0.12
C GLN A 235 -15.52 -9.11 -0.85
N LYS A 236 -15.43 -8.74 -2.14
CA LYS A 236 -14.71 -9.53 -3.15
C LYS A 236 -13.23 -9.72 -2.78
N VAL A 237 -12.57 -8.67 -2.30
CA VAL A 237 -11.16 -8.74 -1.88
C VAL A 237 -10.99 -9.61 -0.64
N VAL A 238 -11.87 -9.46 0.36
CA VAL A 238 -11.86 -10.31 1.57
C VAL A 238 -12.10 -11.78 1.25
N ASP A 239 -13.02 -12.08 0.34
CA ASP A 239 -13.27 -13.45 -0.12
C ASP A 239 -12.02 -14.06 -0.75
N LYS A 240 -11.33 -13.30 -1.60
CA LYS A 240 -10.07 -13.75 -2.19
C LYS A 240 -9.00 -13.97 -1.12
N PHE A 241 -8.90 -13.11 -0.09
CA PHE A 241 -7.99 -13.34 1.04
C PHE A 241 -8.33 -14.62 1.81
N TYR A 242 -9.61 -14.90 2.02
CA TYR A 242 -10.06 -16.14 2.65
C TYR A 242 -9.52 -17.36 1.90
N ASP A 243 -9.58 -17.36 0.56
CA ASP A 243 -9.08 -18.47 -0.27
C ASP A 243 -7.55 -18.61 -0.24
N GLN A 244 -6.83 -17.51 0.01
CA GLN A 244 -5.36 -17.51 0.13
C GLN A 244 -4.85 -17.92 1.51
N LEU A 245 -5.67 -17.80 2.55
CA LEU A 245 -5.34 -18.21 3.91
C LEU A 245 -5.42 -19.73 4.10
N GLU A 246 -4.50 -20.28 4.87
CA GLU A 246 -4.68 -21.64 5.39
C GLU A 246 -5.80 -21.71 6.45
N PRO A 247 -6.40 -22.89 6.70
CA PRO A 247 -7.26 -23.09 7.86
C PRO A 247 -6.54 -22.69 9.16
N GLY A 248 -7.19 -21.89 10.00
CA GLY A 248 -6.60 -21.33 11.21
C GLY A 248 -5.70 -20.11 11.00
N GLY A 249 -5.47 -19.68 9.75
CA GLY A 249 -4.71 -18.47 9.41
C GLY A 249 -5.45 -17.18 9.76
N TYR A 250 -4.72 -16.07 9.81
CA TYR A 250 -5.22 -14.78 10.29
C TYR A 250 -5.27 -13.71 9.20
N LEU A 251 -6.34 -12.92 9.19
CA LEU A 251 -6.49 -11.70 8.42
C LEU A 251 -6.49 -10.50 9.38
N PHE A 252 -5.59 -9.56 9.14
CA PHE A 252 -5.54 -8.26 9.84
C PHE A 252 -6.00 -7.17 8.89
N LEU A 253 -7.00 -6.41 9.32
CA LEU A 253 -7.51 -5.22 8.64
C LEU A 253 -7.26 -3.98 9.51
N GLY A 254 -7.37 -2.78 8.94
CA GLY A 254 -7.25 -1.54 9.69
C GLY A 254 -8.48 -1.30 10.59
N HIS A 255 -8.36 -0.43 11.59
CA HIS A 255 -9.43 -0.23 12.58
C HIS A 255 -10.77 0.25 11.99
N SER A 256 -10.73 0.97 10.86
CA SER A 256 -11.94 1.43 10.15
C SER A 256 -12.51 0.40 9.18
N GLU A 257 -11.89 -0.77 9.08
CA GLU A 257 -12.23 -1.83 8.12
C GLU A 257 -12.78 -3.05 8.86
N SER A 258 -13.74 -3.72 8.24
CA SER A 258 -14.32 -4.92 8.82
C SER A 258 -14.73 -5.90 7.73
N VAL A 259 -14.76 -7.18 8.09
CA VAL A 259 -15.40 -8.17 7.23
C VAL A 259 -16.92 -8.05 7.43
N SER A 260 -17.68 -8.12 6.33
CA SER A 260 -19.14 -8.11 6.38
C SER A 260 -19.69 -9.21 7.30
N SER A 261 -20.88 -8.98 7.85
CA SER A 261 -21.61 -9.94 8.68
C SER A 261 -21.96 -11.25 7.96
N ASN A 262 -22.05 -11.23 6.62
CA ASN A 262 -22.37 -12.41 5.79
C ASN A 262 -21.14 -13.30 5.51
N ASN A 263 -20.30 -13.46 6.52
CA ASN A 263 -18.93 -13.93 6.41
C ASN A 263 -18.80 -15.43 6.02
N LYS A 264 -17.89 -15.74 5.09
CA LYS A 264 -17.52 -17.10 4.61
C LYS A 264 -16.82 -18.01 5.64
N GLY A 265 -16.88 -17.69 6.94
CA GLY A 265 -16.27 -18.52 7.99
C GLY A 265 -15.07 -17.89 8.70
N PHE A 266 -14.91 -16.55 8.68
CA PHE A 266 -14.01 -15.94 9.64
C PHE A 266 -14.64 -15.81 11.03
N LYS A 267 -13.84 -16.09 12.06
CA LYS A 267 -14.11 -15.76 13.46
C LYS A 267 -13.37 -14.47 13.83
N ASN A 268 -14.07 -13.49 14.40
CA ASN A 268 -13.40 -12.30 14.96
C ASN A 268 -12.65 -12.68 16.25
N MET A 269 -11.36 -12.34 16.32
CA MET A 269 -10.47 -12.69 17.44
C MET A 269 -10.09 -11.49 18.28
N ALA A 270 -10.02 -10.31 17.66
CA ALA A 270 -9.73 -9.01 18.26
C ALA A 270 -10.22 -7.91 17.31
N PRO A 271 -10.21 -6.62 17.71
CA PRO A 271 -10.54 -5.51 16.82
C PRO A 271 -9.75 -5.60 15.50
N ALA A 272 -10.50 -5.72 14.39
CA ALA A 272 -9.98 -5.88 13.04
C ALA A 272 -9.01 -7.07 12.81
N VAL A 273 -9.07 -8.10 13.67
CA VAL A 273 -8.31 -9.36 13.51
C VAL A 273 -9.29 -10.54 13.39
N TYR A 274 -9.14 -11.30 12.33
CA TYR A 274 -10.04 -12.39 11.96
C TYR A 274 -9.26 -13.68 11.74
N GLN A 275 -9.82 -14.83 12.13
CA GLN A 275 -9.22 -16.14 11.91
C GLN A 275 -10.11 -16.97 10.99
N LYS A 276 -9.52 -17.59 9.96
CA LYS A 276 -10.21 -18.54 9.08
C LYS A 276 -10.51 -19.83 9.84
N ILE A 277 -11.77 -20.28 9.83
CA ILE A 277 -12.23 -21.52 10.46
C ILE A 277 -12.31 -22.64 9.43
#